data_AF-A0A820L3F1-F1
#
_entry.id   AF-A0A820L3F1-F1
#
_cell.length_a   1.000
_cell.length_b   1.000
_cell.length_c   1.000
_cell.angle_alpha   90.00
_cell.angle_beta   90.00
_cell.angle_gamma   90.00
#
_symmetry.space_group_name_H-M   'P 1'
#
loop_
_entity.id
_entity.type
_entity.pdbx_description
1 polymer ?
#
loop_
_entity_poly.entity_id
_entity_poly.type
_entity_poly.pdbx_seq_one_letter_code
_entity_poly.pdbx_strand_id
1 'polypeptide(L)'
;LYNKSIKAINEVQQKSSLKNLLLEKKLSTLADSLEKKEAQLNEVLSASNLDPASLSVVTRKLEEVLDAKNTSIRDLQYELARVCKAHNDILRTYEAKLRQFGIPVVEIGFKPLESAVAGQQLGRGVAGLVTSPP
;
A
#
# COMPACT_ATOMS: atom_id res chain seq x y z
N LEU A 1 23.29 -13.74 -27.90
CA LEU A 1 22.22 -12.75 -27.65
C LEU A 1 20.83 -13.40 -27.60
N TYR A 2 20.41 -14.14 -28.62
CA TYR A 2 19.11 -14.84 -28.68
C TYR A 2 18.77 -15.70 -27.44
N ASN A 3 19.66 -16.62 -27.03
CA ASN A 3 19.45 -17.48 -25.86
C ASN A 3 19.29 -16.71 -24.55
N LYS A 4 19.91 -15.52 -24.42
CA LYS A 4 19.77 -14.67 -23.25
C LYS A 4 18.40 -14.00 -23.23
N SER A 5 17.91 -13.56 -24.39
CA SER A 5 16.57 -13.00 -24.54
C SER A 5 15.47 -14.04 -24.26
N ILE A 6 15.60 -15.25 -24.80
CA ILE A 6 14.66 -16.36 -24.54
C ILE A 6 14.57 -16.67 -23.04
N LYS A 7 15.73 -16.76 -22.35
CA LYS A 7 15.76 -16.97 -20.89
C LYS A 7 15.06 -15.85 -20.12
N ALA A 8 15.35 -14.59 -20.46
CA ALA A 8 14.72 -13.45 -19.79
C ALA A 8 13.20 -13.42 -20.01
N ILE A 9 12.73 -13.73 -21.22
CA ILE A 9 11.30 -13.83 -21.52
C ILE A 9 10.65 -14.94 -20.68
N ASN A 10 11.24 -16.13 -20.65
CA ASN A 10 10.71 -17.26 -19.88
C ASN A 10 10.68 -16.98 -18.38
N GLU A 11 11.69 -16.30 -17.83
CA GLU A 11 11.72 -15.89 -16.42
C GLU A 11 10.62 -14.89 -16.07
N VAL A 12 10.40 -13.88 -16.92
CA VAL A 12 9.30 -12.91 -16.72
C VAL A 12 7.96 -13.61 -16.82
N GLN A 13 7.79 -14.51 -17.80
CA GLN A 13 6.57 -15.27 -17.99
C GLN A 13 6.28 -16.16 -16.78
N GLN A 14 7.25 -16.92 -16.26
CA GLN A 14 7.07 -17.75 -15.05
C GLN A 14 6.74 -16.91 -13.82
N LYS A 15 7.44 -15.79 -13.61
CA LYS A 15 7.17 -14.92 -12.47
C LYS A 15 5.76 -14.31 -12.54
N SER A 16 5.33 -13.91 -13.74
CA SER A 16 4.00 -13.36 -13.97
C SER A 16 2.91 -14.42 -13.79
N SER A 17 3.09 -15.62 -14.36
CA SER A 17 2.11 -16.71 -14.25
C SER A 17 1.93 -17.17 -12.81
N LEU A 18 3.01 -17.27 -12.03
CA LEU A 18 2.93 -17.60 -10.60
C LEU A 18 2.19 -16.52 -9.80
N LYS A 19 2.47 -15.23 -10.08
CA LYS A 19 1.75 -14.11 -9.45
C LYS A 19 0.26 -14.13 -9.77
N ASN A 20 -0.09 -14.38 -11.03
CA ASN A 20 -1.49 -14.47 -11.46
C ASN A 20 -2.21 -15.62 -10.77
N LEU A 21 -1.60 -16.81 -10.75
CA LEU A 21 -2.17 -17.96 -10.03
C LEU A 21 -2.38 -17.67 -8.54
N LEU A 22 -1.44 -16.98 -7.90
CA LEU A 22 -1.59 -16.59 -6.50
C LEU A 22 -2.74 -15.59 -6.30
N LEU A 23 -2.88 -14.61 -7.21
CA LEU A 23 -3.98 -13.64 -7.16
C LEU A 23 -5.34 -14.32 -7.38
N GLU A 24 -5.44 -15.24 -8.33
CA GLU A 24 -6.65 -16.05 -8.56
C GLU A 24 -7.03 -16.86 -7.32
N LYS A 25 -6.07 -17.52 -6.67
CA LYS A 25 -6.31 -18.24 -5.41
C LYS A 25 -6.75 -17.32 -4.27
N LYS A 26 -6.13 -16.14 -4.14
CA LYS A 26 -6.52 -15.14 -3.14
C LYS A 26 -7.94 -14.65 -3.39
N LEU A 27 -8.29 -14.37 -4.65
CA LEU A 27 -9.63 -13.94 -5.04
C LEU A 27 -10.66 -15.02 -4.71
N SER A 28 -10.41 -16.27 -5.09
CA SER A 28 -11.27 -17.40 -4.74
C SER A 28 -11.45 -17.53 -3.22
N THR A 29 -10.37 -17.43 -2.44
CA THR A 29 -10.46 -17.50 -0.97
C THR A 29 -11.28 -16.35 -0.39
N LEU A 30 -11.14 -15.14 -0.93
CA LEU A 30 -11.92 -13.97 -0.50
C LEU A 30 -13.39 -14.11 -0.88
N ALA A 31 -13.70 -14.64 -2.07
CA ALA A 31 -15.06 -14.91 -2.50
C ALA A 31 -15.75 -15.94 -1.59
N ASP A 32 -15.08 -17.06 -1.28
CA ASP A 32 -15.61 -18.06 -0.34
C ASP A 32 -15.86 -17.49 1.06
N SER A 33 -14.98 -16.56 1.50
CA SER A 33 -15.13 -15.87 2.78
C SER A 33 -16.33 -14.91 2.76
N LEU A 34 -16.51 -14.18 1.66
CA LEU A 34 -17.65 -13.28 1.45
C LEU A 34 -18.97 -14.06 1.50
N GLU A 35 -19.09 -15.13 0.74
CA GLU A 35 -20.30 -15.96 0.69
C GLU A 35 -20.67 -16.51 2.09
N LYS A 36 -19.67 -17.01 2.83
CA LYS A 36 -19.88 -17.46 4.22
C LYS A 36 -20.36 -16.33 5.14
N LYS A 37 -19.82 -15.12 4.97
CA LYS A 37 -20.18 -13.95 5.80
C LYS A 37 -21.58 -13.44 5.46
N GLU A 38 -21.96 -13.45 4.20
CA GLU A 38 -23.31 -13.11 3.74
C GLU A 38 -24.34 -14.11 4.29
N ALA A 39 -24.06 -15.41 4.23
CA ALA A 39 -24.91 -16.44 4.81
C ALA A 39 -25.09 -16.25 6.34
N GLN A 40 -23.98 -16.03 7.06
CA GLN A 40 -24.01 -15.75 8.52
C GLN A 40 -24.82 -14.49 8.84
N LEU A 41 -24.67 -13.42 8.05
CA LEU A 41 -25.40 -12.18 8.25
C LEU A 41 -26.90 -12.39 8.04
N ASN A 42 -27.30 -13.07 6.97
CA ASN A 42 -28.70 -13.36 6.68
C ASN A 42 -29.37 -14.19 7.79
N GLU A 43 -28.66 -15.15 8.37
CA GLU A 43 -29.16 -15.94 9.50
C GLU A 43 -29.40 -15.05 10.74
N VAL A 44 -28.45 -14.19 11.10
CA VAL A 44 -28.57 -13.27 12.23
C VAL A 44 -29.71 -12.27 12.01
N LEU A 45 -29.84 -11.71 10.81
CA LEU A 45 -30.89 -10.76 10.47
C LEU A 45 -32.28 -11.40 10.56
N SER A 46 -32.41 -12.64 10.06
CA SER A 46 -33.66 -13.41 10.13
C SER A 46 -34.05 -13.73 11.58
N ALA A 47 -33.08 -14.05 12.44
CA ALA A 47 -33.31 -14.33 13.86
C ALA A 47 -33.64 -13.08 14.69
N SER A 48 -33.17 -11.90 14.26
CA SER A 48 -33.26 -10.66 15.05
C SER A 48 -34.61 -9.93 14.95
N ASN A 49 -35.51 -10.34 14.04
CA ASN A 49 -36.84 -9.73 13.82
C ASN A 49 -36.81 -8.19 13.75
N LEU A 50 -35.75 -7.62 13.18
CA LEU A 50 -35.56 -6.17 13.13
C LEU A 50 -36.48 -5.54 12.08
N ASP A 51 -36.97 -4.33 12.38
CA ASP A 51 -37.68 -3.52 11.39
C ASP A 51 -36.75 -3.21 10.19
N PRO A 52 -37.14 -3.57 8.95
CA PRO A 52 -36.30 -3.39 7.76
C PRO A 52 -35.88 -1.93 7.51
N ALA A 53 -36.74 -0.96 7.85
CA ALA A 53 -36.43 0.46 7.65
C ALA A 53 -35.33 0.92 8.60
N SER A 54 -35.41 0.54 9.88
CA SER A 54 -34.38 0.83 10.88
C SER A 54 -33.04 0.18 10.54
N LEU A 55 -33.06 -1.07 10.06
CA LEU A 55 -31.85 -1.78 9.64
C LEU A 55 -31.17 -1.08 8.44
N SER A 56 -31.94 -0.68 7.44
CA SER A 56 -31.41 0.01 6.26
C SER A 56 -30.68 1.31 6.64
N VAL A 57 -31.24 2.10 7.57
CA VAL A 57 -30.61 3.34 8.06
C VAL A 57 -29.30 3.04 8.79
N VAL A 58 -29.27 2.01 9.64
CA VAL A 58 -28.05 1.64 10.38
C VAL A 58 -26.97 1.11 9.44
N THR A 59 -27.31 0.24 8.49
CA THR A 59 -26.39 -0.29 7.48
C THR A 59 -25.77 0.83 6.66
N ARG A 60 -26.58 1.75 6.14
CA ARG A 60 -26.10 2.90 5.38
C ARG A 60 -25.16 3.77 6.20
N LYS A 61 -25.51 4.08 7.46
CA LYS A 61 -24.65 4.89 8.32
C LYS A 61 -23.32 4.20 8.62
N LEU A 62 -23.33 2.87 8.75
CA LEU A 62 -22.11 2.09 8.94
C LEU A 62 -21.23 2.13 7.68
N GLU A 63 -21.81 1.99 6.49
CA GLU A 63 -21.10 2.14 5.21
C GLU A 63 -20.45 3.52 5.08
N GLU A 64 -21.21 4.60 5.35
CA GLU A 64 -20.69 5.98 5.32
C GLU A 64 -19.50 6.16 6.28
N VAL A 65 -19.58 5.60 7.49
CA VAL A 65 -18.49 5.66 8.47
C VAL A 65 -17.27 4.85 8.04
N LEU A 66 -17.49 3.66 7.47
CA LEU A 66 -16.41 2.82 6.95
C LEU A 66 -15.68 3.51 5.79
N ASP A 67 -16.41 4.10 4.85
CA ASP A 67 -15.84 4.83 3.72
C ASP A 67 -15.06 6.07 4.16
N ALA A 68 -15.59 6.82 5.12
CA ALA A 68 -14.89 7.96 5.71
C ALA A 68 -13.57 7.54 6.39
N LYS A 69 -13.58 6.43 7.13
CA LYS A 69 -12.38 5.89 7.78
C LYS A 69 -11.37 5.37 6.77
N ASN A 70 -11.81 4.62 5.76
CA ASN A 70 -10.94 4.10 4.69
C ASN A 70 -10.29 5.24 3.88
N THR A 71 -11.02 6.32 3.65
CA THR A 71 -10.48 7.53 3.02
C THR A 71 -9.44 8.20 3.92
N SER A 72 -9.75 8.38 5.21
CA SER A 72 -8.79 8.92 6.18
C SER A 72 -7.51 8.10 6.29
N ILE A 73 -7.61 6.76 6.24
CA ILE A 73 -6.44 5.86 6.24
C ILE A 73 -5.57 6.12 5.00
N ARG A 74 -6.18 6.18 3.80
CA ARG A 74 -5.45 6.44 2.55
C ARG A 74 -4.78 7.80 2.56
N ASP A 75 -5.48 8.83 3.03
CA ASP A 75 -4.95 10.20 3.11
C ASP A 75 -3.78 10.27 4.09
N LEU A 76 -3.90 9.67 5.28
CA LEU A 76 -2.83 9.65 6.27
C LEU A 76 -1.61 8.84 5.82
N GLN A 77 -1.82 7.71 5.13
CA GLN A 77 -0.74 6.93 4.54
C GLN A 77 0.00 7.72 3.46
N TYR A 78 -0.74 8.43 2.60
CA TYR A 78 -0.16 9.31 1.60
C TYR A 78 0.65 10.46 2.23
N GLU A 79 0.09 11.11 3.25
CA GLU A 79 0.75 12.19 3.97
C GLU A 79 2.04 11.73 4.66
N LEU A 80 2.00 10.57 5.31
CA LEU A 80 3.19 9.94 5.89
C LEU A 80 4.25 9.70 4.80
N ALA A 81 3.87 9.11 3.66
CA ALA A 81 4.80 8.87 2.56
C ALA A 81 5.40 10.18 2.02
N ARG A 82 4.59 11.23 1.89
CA ARG A 82 5.00 12.56 1.45
C ARG A 82 6.04 13.16 2.40
N VAL A 83 5.78 13.13 3.71
CA VAL A 83 6.69 13.66 4.73
C VAL A 83 7.99 12.84 4.79
N CYS A 84 7.92 11.51 4.79
CA CYS A 84 9.11 10.65 4.77
C CYS A 84 9.97 10.90 3.52
N LYS A 85 9.36 11.11 2.36
CA LYS A 85 10.10 11.45 1.14
C LYS A 85 10.78 12.81 1.28
N ALA A 86 10.05 13.84 1.70
CA ALA A 86 10.61 15.18 1.87
C ALA A 86 11.81 15.15 2.84
N HIS A 87 11.68 14.44 3.96
CA HIS A 87 12.78 14.24 4.92
C HIS A 87 14.01 13.59 4.24
N ASN A 88 13.81 12.50 3.51
CA ASN A 88 14.92 11.80 2.83
C ASN A 88 15.55 12.64 1.71
N ASP A 89 14.76 13.42 0.97
CA ASP A 89 15.27 14.32 -0.07
C ASP A 89 16.09 15.46 0.55
N ILE A 90 15.63 16.03 1.67
CA ILE A 90 16.36 17.04 2.44
C ILE A 90 17.71 16.49 2.92
N LEU A 91 17.74 15.29 3.51
CA LEU A 91 18.99 14.65 3.94
C LEU A 91 20.00 14.54 2.78
N ARG A 92 19.55 14.12 1.60
CA ARG A 92 20.39 14.02 0.40
C ARG A 92 20.89 15.38 -0.07
N THR A 93 20.03 16.40 -0.08
CA THR A 93 20.43 17.75 -0.45
C THR A 93 21.47 18.31 0.52
N TYR A 94 21.30 18.08 1.83
CA TYR A 94 22.31 18.47 2.83
C TYR A 94 23.65 17.77 2.61
N GLU A 95 23.65 16.45 2.42
CA GLU A 95 24.89 15.70 2.13
C GLU A 95 25.58 16.22 0.86
N ALA A 96 24.81 16.47 -0.20
CA ALA A 96 25.34 17.02 -1.45
C ALA A 96 25.95 18.41 -1.23
N LYS A 97 25.32 19.25 -0.40
CA LYS A 97 25.81 20.60 -0.10
C LYS A 97 27.08 20.57 0.74
N LEU A 98 27.17 19.69 1.74
CA LEU A 98 28.40 19.51 2.53
C LEU A 98 29.56 19.06 1.66
N ARG A 99 29.34 18.09 0.77
CA ARG A 99 30.36 17.67 -0.21
C ARG A 99 30.78 18.82 -1.13
N GLN A 100 29.84 19.67 -1.55
CA GLN A 100 30.16 20.85 -2.38
C GLN A 100 31.08 21.85 -1.66
N PHE A 101 30.96 21.99 -0.35
CA PHE A 101 31.85 22.82 0.47
C PHE A 101 33.13 22.10 0.91
N GLY A 102 33.36 20.86 0.46
CA GLY A 102 34.53 20.06 0.84
C GLY A 102 34.48 19.50 2.25
N ILE A 103 33.29 19.43 2.86
CA ILE A 103 33.07 18.87 4.21
C ILE A 103 32.67 17.39 4.06
N PRO A 104 33.53 16.43 4.44
CA PRO A 104 33.20 15.01 4.44
C PRO A 104 32.06 14.69 5.40
N VAL A 105 31.09 13.89 4.92
CA VAL A 105 29.91 13.49 5.72
C VAL A 105 30.29 12.70 6.98
N VAL A 106 31.49 12.11 7.02
CA VAL A 106 32.02 11.39 8.18
C VAL A 106 32.40 12.32 9.34
N GLU A 107 32.75 13.58 9.03
CA GLU A 107 33.18 14.57 10.04
C GLU A 107 32.01 15.07 10.89
N ILE A 108 30.77 14.82 10.47
CA ILE A 108 29.54 15.20 11.20
C ILE A 108 29.30 14.27 12.40
N GLY A 109 29.94 13.09 12.46
CA GLY A 109 29.93 12.20 13.63
C GLY A 109 28.62 11.43 13.86
N PHE A 110 27.60 11.58 13.00
CA PHE A 110 26.39 10.77 13.05
C PHE A 110 25.87 10.46 11.63
N LYS A 111 25.14 9.34 11.51
CA LYS A 111 24.43 8.95 10.29
C LYS A 111 22.95 9.22 10.48
N PRO A 112 22.34 10.17 9.73
CA PRO A 112 20.91 10.41 9.82
C PRO A 112 20.10 9.15 9.49
N LEU A 113 19.00 8.95 10.22
CA LEU A 113 18.06 7.87 9.92
C LEU A 113 17.19 8.27 8.72
N GLU A 114 17.24 7.48 7.65
CA GLU A 114 16.27 7.61 6.56
C GLU A 114 14.90 7.14 7.04
N SER A 115 13.87 7.96 6.81
CA SER A 115 12.49 7.59 7.15
C SER A 115 12.00 6.52 6.18
N ALA A 116 11.51 5.41 6.72
CA ALA A 116 10.89 4.32 5.96
C ALA A 116 9.38 4.32 6.17
N VAL A 117 8.64 4.08 5.09
CA VAL A 117 7.20 3.81 5.15
C VAL A 117 7.02 2.30 5.10
N ALA A 118 6.29 1.73 6.07
CA ALA A 118 6.09 0.29 6.14
C ALA A 118 5.48 -0.24 4.84
N GLY A 119 6.18 -1.16 4.17
CA GLY A 119 5.72 -1.79 2.93
C GLY A 119 5.86 -0.96 1.65
N GLN A 120 6.32 0.29 1.71
CA GLN A 120 6.47 1.15 0.54
C GLN A 120 7.92 1.60 0.35
N GLN A 121 8.42 1.45 -0.89
CA GLN A 121 9.75 1.91 -1.26
C GLN A 121 9.65 3.28 -1.94
N LEU A 122 10.00 4.33 -1.20
CA LEU A 122 9.95 5.70 -1.68
C LEU A 122 10.99 5.92 -2.80
N GLY A 123 10.53 6.36 -3.96
CA GLY A 123 11.40 6.67 -5.09
C GLY A 123 12.23 7.93 -4.82
N ARG A 124 13.43 8.00 -5.42
CA ARG A 124 14.35 9.14 -5.29
C ARG A 124 14.08 10.29 -6.28
N GLY A 125 13.17 10.08 -7.24
CA GLY A 125 12.83 11.07 -8.27
C GLY A 125 11.67 11.97 -7.88
N VAL A 126 11.38 12.98 -8.71
CA VAL A 126 10.23 13.89 -8.53
C VAL A 126 8.90 13.13 -8.42
N ALA A 127 8.74 12.03 -9.16
CA ALA A 127 7.57 11.14 -9.09
C ALA A 127 7.66 10.04 -8.02
N GLY A 128 8.61 10.11 -7.08
CA GLY A 128 8.90 9.04 -6.12
C GLY A 128 7.78 8.68 -5.12
N LEU A 129 6.67 9.42 -5.12
CA LEU A 129 5.44 9.10 -4.37
C LEU A 129 4.37 8.39 -5.23
N VAL A 130 4.50 8.45 -6.55
CA VAL A 130 3.51 7.90 -7.51
C VAL A 130 3.86 6.47 -7.93
N THR A 131 5.11 6.04 -7.69
CA THR A 131 5.65 4.76 -8.17
C THR A 131 5.42 3.58 -7.23
N SER A 132 4.87 3.79 -6.02
CA SER A 132 4.51 2.69 -5.12
C SER A 132 3.02 2.42 -5.25
N PRO A 133 2.61 1.22 -5.74
CA PRO A 133 1.21 0.83 -5.65
C PRO A 133 0.79 0.76 -4.16
N PRO A 134 -0.48 0.99 -3.84
CA PRO A 134 -1.04 0.61 -2.54
C PRO A 134 -0.88 -0.90 -2.28
#